data_AF-A0A2T2SCU6-F1
#
_entry.id   AF-A0A2T2SCU6-F1
#
_cell.length_a   1.000
_cell.length_b   1.000
_cell.length_c   1.000
_cell.angle_alpha   90.00
_cell.angle_beta   90.00
_cell.angle_gamma   90.00
#
_symmetry.space_group_name_H-M   'P 1'
#
loop_
_entity.id
_entity.type
_entity.pdbx_description
1 polymer ?
#
loop_
_entity_poly.entity_id
_entity_poly.type
_entity_poly.pdbx_seq_one_letter_code
_entity_poly.pdbx_strand_id
1 'polypeptide(L)'
;MTTDEIINIEDQLEIPTYDKMPMALVRGEGPHVWDAEGTKYLDFYGGHCVSLLGHCHPNVVEAVQDQAEKLIFYSNVAHSPVRARAAQRLAELAPDGLGNVFFANSGSEANETALKLARKYTGRSGVVALEQGWHGRTL
;
A
#
# COMPACT_ATOMS: atom_id res chain seq x y z
N MET A 1 -13.62 -16.63 14.69
CA MET A 1 -14.27 -15.54 15.41
C MET A 1 -15.44 -15.08 14.57
N THR A 2 -16.56 -14.75 15.20
CA THR A 2 -17.71 -14.12 14.54
C THR A 2 -17.42 -12.64 14.27
N THR A 3 -18.20 -11.99 13.40
CA THR A 3 -18.10 -10.53 13.16
C THR A 3 -18.21 -9.74 14.46
N ASP A 4 -19.16 -10.09 15.34
CA ASP A 4 -19.35 -9.39 16.61
C ASP A 4 -18.14 -9.54 17.54
N GLU A 5 -17.54 -10.73 17.61
CA GLU A 5 -16.30 -10.94 18.38
C GLU A 5 -15.14 -10.09 17.85
N ILE A 6 -15.00 -10.00 16.53
CA ILE A 6 -13.92 -9.22 15.88
C ILE A 6 -14.12 -7.72 16.14
N ILE A 7 -15.32 -7.19 15.90
CA ILE A 7 -15.65 -5.78 16.11
C ILE A 7 -15.42 -5.38 17.57
N ASN A 8 -15.91 -6.17 18.52
CA ASN A 8 -15.74 -5.86 19.94
C ASN A 8 -14.27 -5.77 20.35
N ILE A 9 -13.40 -6.61 19.78
CA ILE A 9 -11.96 -6.55 20.08
C ILE A 9 -11.34 -5.30 19.47
N GLU A 10 -11.62 -5.00 18.20
CA GLU A 10 -11.05 -3.82 17.54
C GLU A 10 -11.52 -2.52 18.20
N ASP A 11 -12.81 -2.39 18.53
CA ASP A 11 -13.37 -1.20 19.18
C ASP A 11 -12.80 -0.96 20.59
N GLN A 12 -12.40 -2.03 21.29
CA GLN A 12 -11.81 -1.93 22.62
C GLN A 12 -10.31 -1.60 22.59
N LEU A 13 -9.58 -2.08 21.57
CA LEU A 13 -8.12 -2.08 21.58
C LEU A 13 -7.49 -1.09 20.60
N GLU A 14 -8.19 -0.69 19.54
CA GLU A 14 -7.66 0.20 18.52
C GLU A 14 -8.01 1.67 18.76
N ILE A 15 -7.15 2.56 18.27
CA ILE A 15 -7.47 3.98 18.18
C ILE A 15 -8.46 4.15 17.01
N PRO A 16 -9.62 4.83 17.22
CA PRO A 16 -10.66 4.96 16.19
C PRO A 16 -10.22 5.93 15.09
N THR A 17 -9.53 5.40 14.08
CA THR A 17 -9.01 6.18 12.94
C THR A 17 -9.99 6.29 11.77
N TYR A 18 -11.05 5.48 11.78
CA TYR A 18 -12.14 5.44 10.79
C TYR A 18 -13.45 5.02 11.46
N ASP A 19 -14.58 5.46 10.89
CA ASP A 19 -15.89 4.87 11.15
C ASP A 19 -16.02 3.58 10.33
N LYS A 20 -15.86 2.43 10.99
CA LYS A 20 -15.85 1.11 10.33
C LYS A 20 -17.27 0.61 10.04
N MET A 21 -17.42 -0.17 8.98
CA MET A 21 -18.69 -0.86 8.69
C MET A 21 -18.92 -2.01 9.68
N PRO A 22 -20.17 -2.37 10.01
CA PRO A 22 -20.47 -3.47 10.93
C PRO A 22 -20.32 -4.84 10.24
N MET A 23 -19.12 -5.13 9.73
CA MET A 23 -18.78 -6.39 9.07
C MET A 23 -17.29 -6.70 9.25
N ALA A 24 -16.94 -7.99 9.35
CA ALA A 24 -15.55 -8.43 9.42
C ALA A 24 -15.19 -9.25 8.18
N LEU A 25 -14.41 -8.70 7.26
CA LEU A 25 -13.95 -9.40 6.05
C LEU A 25 -12.78 -10.34 6.39
N VAL A 26 -12.92 -11.64 6.07
CA VAL A 26 -11.95 -12.68 6.46
C VAL A 26 -11.34 -13.45 5.28
N ARG A 27 -11.88 -13.27 4.08
CA ARG A 27 -11.35 -13.88 2.85
C ARG A 27 -11.55 -12.92 1.67
N GLY A 28 -10.60 -12.93 0.74
CA GLY A 28 -10.73 -12.28 -0.56
C GLY A 28 -10.21 -13.17 -1.69
N GLU A 29 -10.84 -13.08 -2.86
CA GLU A 29 -10.46 -13.81 -4.07
C GLU A 29 -10.99 -13.10 -5.32
N GLY A 30 -10.09 -12.68 -6.20
CA GLY A 30 -10.45 -11.91 -7.38
C GLY A 30 -11.18 -10.62 -6.97
N PRO A 31 -12.34 -10.28 -7.57
CA PRO A 31 -13.07 -9.06 -7.21
C PRO A 31 -13.99 -9.23 -5.99
N HIS A 32 -13.92 -10.35 -5.26
CA HIS A 32 -14.84 -10.65 -4.17
C HIS A 32 -14.16 -10.72 -2.82
N VAL A 33 -14.95 -10.43 -1.79
CA VAL A 33 -14.60 -10.60 -0.37
C VAL A 33 -15.71 -11.35 0.36
N TRP A 34 -15.38 -12.00 1.47
CA TRP A 34 -16.32 -12.72 2.31
C TRP A 34 -16.19 -12.25 3.76
N ASP A 35 -17.32 -12.03 4.43
CA ASP A 35 -17.35 -11.79 5.86
C ASP A 35 -17.15 -13.07 6.70
N ALA A 36 -17.05 -12.93 8.02
CA ALA A 36 -16.87 -14.02 8.96
C ALA A 36 -18.05 -15.02 8.97
N GLU A 37 -19.23 -14.57 8.58
CA GLU A 37 -20.45 -15.38 8.45
C GLU A 37 -20.56 -16.09 7.09
N GLY A 38 -19.64 -15.80 6.16
CA GLY A 38 -19.55 -16.41 4.83
C GLY A 38 -20.35 -15.69 3.74
N THR A 39 -20.91 -14.52 4.02
CA THR A 39 -21.58 -13.67 3.02
C THR A 39 -20.55 -13.17 2.01
N LYS A 40 -20.85 -13.36 0.72
CA LYS A 40 -20.00 -12.94 -0.39
C LYS A 40 -20.40 -11.56 -0.90
N TYR A 41 -19.42 -10.68 -1.04
CA TYR A 41 -19.58 -9.33 -1.58
C TYR A 41 -18.74 -9.15 -2.85
N LEU A 42 -19.27 -8.38 -3.81
CA LEU A 42 -18.50 -7.84 -4.92
C LEU A 42 -17.90 -6.51 -4.50
N ASP A 43 -16.58 -6.37 -4.58
CA ASP A 43 -15.86 -5.21 -4.08
C ASP A 43 -15.64 -4.17 -5.19
N PHE A 44 -16.42 -3.09 -5.15
CA PHE A 44 -16.26 -1.91 -6.00
C PHE A 44 -15.42 -0.79 -5.36
N TYR A 45 -14.88 -1.03 -4.18
CA TYR A 45 -14.10 -0.07 -3.42
C TYR A 45 -12.60 -0.36 -3.47
N GLY A 46 -12.22 -1.65 -3.42
CA GLY A 46 -10.84 -2.10 -3.55
C GLY A 46 -9.94 -1.64 -2.40
N GLY A 47 -10.50 -1.37 -1.21
CA GLY A 47 -9.76 -0.93 -0.03
C GLY A 47 -8.99 0.38 -0.24
N HIS A 48 -9.70 1.47 -0.57
CA HIS A 48 -9.12 2.74 -1.03
C HIS A 48 -8.37 2.62 -2.36
N CYS A 49 -8.94 1.88 -3.33
CA CYS A 49 -8.38 1.70 -4.67
C CYS A 49 -7.00 1.00 -4.71
N VAL A 50 -6.69 0.18 -3.70
CA VAL A 50 -5.39 -0.53 -3.57
C VAL A 50 -5.41 -1.90 -4.27
N SER A 51 -6.50 -2.65 -4.17
CA SER A 51 -6.62 -4.03 -4.68
C SER A 51 -6.80 -4.09 -6.21
N LEU A 52 -5.87 -3.52 -6.98
CA LEU A 52 -5.96 -3.37 -8.44
C LEU A 52 -5.98 -4.70 -9.21
N LEU A 53 -5.32 -5.74 -8.69
CA LEU A 53 -5.30 -7.08 -9.29
C LEU A 53 -6.39 -8.00 -8.70
N GLY A 54 -7.31 -7.44 -7.91
CA GLY A 54 -8.19 -8.20 -7.03
C GLY A 54 -7.46 -8.71 -5.79
N HIS A 55 -8.22 -9.40 -4.95
CA HIS A 55 -7.76 -9.96 -3.68
C HIS A 55 -7.06 -11.30 -3.90
N CYS A 56 -5.94 -11.51 -3.20
CA CYS A 56 -5.16 -12.75 -3.20
C CYS A 56 -4.79 -13.28 -4.59
N HIS A 57 -4.38 -12.40 -5.51
CA HIS A 57 -3.96 -12.81 -6.86
C HIS A 57 -2.85 -13.88 -6.79
N PRO A 58 -3.01 -15.06 -7.43
CA PRO A 58 -2.11 -16.21 -7.25
C PRO A 58 -0.62 -15.88 -7.44
N ASN A 59 -0.27 -15.18 -8.53
CA ASN A 59 1.13 -14.79 -8.79
C ASN A 59 1.73 -13.87 -7.72
N VAL A 60 0.91 -13.04 -7.06
CA VAL A 60 1.38 -12.15 -5.99
C VAL A 60 1.60 -12.95 -4.71
N VAL A 61 0.66 -13.83 -4.38
CA VAL A 61 0.74 -14.72 -3.20
C VAL A 61 1.98 -15.60 -3.29
N GLU A 62 2.18 -16.29 -4.42
CA GLU A 62 3.34 -17.14 -4.68
C GLU A 62 4.65 -16.37 -4.56
N ALA A 63 4.76 -15.19 -5.22
CA ALA A 63 5.98 -14.38 -5.17
C ALA A 63 6.34 -13.89 -3.75
N VAL A 64 5.34 -13.60 -2.92
CA VAL A 64 5.55 -13.20 -1.52
C VAL A 64 5.98 -14.40 -0.67
N GLN A 65 5.33 -15.55 -0.82
CA GLN A 65 5.69 -16.79 -0.12
C GLN A 65 7.13 -17.20 -0.43
N ASP A 66 7.48 -17.26 -1.72
CA ASP A 66 8.82 -17.60 -2.21
C ASP A 66 9.91 -16.69 -1.64
N GLN A 67 9.64 -15.39 -1.55
CA GLN A 67 10.61 -14.43 -1.03
C GLN A 67 10.72 -14.51 0.49
N ALA A 68 9.61 -14.73 1.20
CA ALA A 68 9.57 -14.86 2.65
C ALA A 68 10.38 -16.06 3.15
N GLU A 69 10.38 -17.18 2.40
CA GLU A 69 11.20 -18.36 2.71
C GLU A 69 12.70 -18.13 2.50
N LYS A 70 13.09 -17.14 1.68
CA LYS A 70 14.49 -16.85 1.35
C LYS A 70 15.07 -15.76 2.25
N LEU A 71 14.40 -14.59 2.30
CA LEU A 71 14.81 -13.44 3.09
C LEU A 71 13.67 -12.41 3.13
N ILE A 72 13.05 -12.23 4.30
CA ILE A 72 11.99 -11.23 4.51
C ILE A 72 12.57 -9.82 4.53
N PHE A 73 13.69 -9.62 5.23
CA PHE A 73 14.24 -8.28 5.45
C PHE A 73 15.76 -8.27 5.56
N TYR A 74 16.36 -7.32 4.84
CA TYR A 74 17.66 -6.74 5.15
C TYR A 74 17.64 -5.28 4.70
N SER A 75 18.43 -4.42 5.35
CA SER A 75 18.38 -2.98 5.07
C SER A 75 18.91 -2.64 3.66
N ASN A 76 18.67 -1.40 3.23
CA ASN A 76 19.13 -0.90 1.93
C ASN A 76 20.66 -0.81 1.78
N VAL A 77 21.43 -1.09 2.85
CA VAL A 77 22.90 -1.11 2.81
C VAL A 77 23.45 -2.25 1.94
N ALA A 78 22.75 -3.37 1.84
CA ALA A 78 23.13 -4.49 0.97
C ALA A 78 22.26 -4.53 -0.28
N HIS A 79 22.82 -4.99 -1.39
CA HIS A 79 22.09 -5.18 -2.64
C HIS A 79 21.02 -6.29 -2.50
N SER A 80 19.89 -6.11 -3.18
CA SER A 80 18.80 -7.09 -3.22
C SER A 80 18.40 -7.34 -4.67
N PRO A 81 18.34 -8.61 -5.14
CA PRO A 81 17.97 -8.92 -6.51
C PRO A 81 16.51 -8.58 -6.80
N VAL A 82 15.60 -8.70 -5.83
CA VAL A 82 14.19 -8.29 -5.97
C VAL A 82 14.10 -6.77 -6.14
N ARG A 83 14.82 -6.01 -5.31
CA ARG A 83 14.84 -4.55 -5.40
C ARG A 83 15.43 -4.07 -6.73
N ALA A 84 16.48 -4.73 -7.22
CA ALA A 84 17.09 -4.42 -8.51
C ALA A 84 16.11 -4.63 -9.68
N ARG A 85 15.43 -5.79 -9.73
CA ARG A 85 14.42 -6.07 -10.78
C ARG A 85 13.23 -5.11 -10.71
N ALA A 86 12.75 -4.81 -9.50
CA ALA A 86 11.66 -3.85 -9.31
C ALA A 86 12.06 -2.44 -9.78
N ALA A 87 13.26 -1.97 -9.44
CA ALA A 87 13.76 -0.66 -9.85
C ALA A 87 13.90 -0.57 -11.38
N GLN A 88 14.48 -1.61 -12.01
CA GLN A 88 14.59 -1.68 -13.47
C GLN A 88 13.21 -1.61 -14.13
N ARG A 89 12.26 -2.44 -13.67
CA ARG A 89 10.93 -2.49 -14.29
C ARG A 89 10.16 -1.19 -14.14
N LEU A 90 10.29 -0.51 -13.00
CA LEU A 90 9.68 0.80 -12.79
C LEU A 90 10.31 1.87 -13.69
N ALA A 91 11.64 1.88 -13.84
CA ALA A 91 12.34 2.81 -14.71
C ALA A 91 11.96 2.62 -16.20
N GLU A 92 11.73 1.39 -16.64
CA GLU A 92 11.28 1.08 -18.01
C GLU A 92 9.85 1.57 -18.31
N LEU A 93 9.00 1.68 -17.28
CA LEU A 93 7.61 2.14 -17.40
C LEU A 93 7.48 3.66 -17.20
N ALA A 94 8.52 4.30 -16.67
CA ALA A 94 8.49 5.71 -16.35
C ALA A 94 8.58 6.58 -17.62
N PRO A 95 8.00 7.80 -17.59
CA PRO A 95 8.16 8.77 -18.68
C PRO A 95 9.63 9.12 -18.97
N ASP A 96 9.89 9.58 -20.20
CA ASP A 96 11.22 10.03 -20.61
C ASP A 96 11.79 11.07 -19.63
N GLY A 97 13.06 10.86 -19.24
CA GLY A 97 13.76 11.70 -18.28
C GLY A 97 13.55 11.32 -16.81
N LEU A 98 12.74 10.30 -16.50
CA LEU A 98 12.57 9.74 -15.15
C LEU A 98 13.12 8.32 -15.07
N GLY A 99 14.34 8.14 -14.56
CA GLY A 99 15.00 6.82 -14.49
C GLY A 99 15.39 6.33 -13.10
N ASN A 100 15.29 7.18 -12.07
CA ASN A 100 15.74 6.87 -10.72
C ASN A 100 14.55 6.52 -9.82
N VAL A 101 14.68 5.43 -9.07
CA VAL A 101 13.63 4.92 -8.19
C VAL A 101 14.05 5.03 -6.73
N PHE A 102 13.16 5.57 -5.90
CA PHE A 102 13.24 5.51 -4.44
C PHE A 102 12.03 4.72 -3.94
N PHE A 103 12.27 3.69 -3.12
CA PHE A 103 11.20 2.88 -2.52
C PHE A 103 10.82 3.45 -1.15
N ALA A 104 9.53 3.59 -0.92
CA ALA A 104 8.92 4.01 0.33
C ALA A 104 7.82 3.03 0.74
N ASN A 105 7.35 3.10 1.98
CA ASN A 105 6.34 2.18 2.51
C ASN A 105 4.91 2.71 2.30
N SER A 106 4.75 4.01 2.05
CA SER A 106 3.44 4.65 1.86
C SER A 106 3.50 5.77 0.84
N GLY A 107 2.32 6.19 0.35
CA GLY A 107 2.19 7.39 -0.47
C GLY A 107 2.60 8.67 0.26
N SER A 108 2.40 8.74 1.59
CA SER A 108 2.87 9.84 2.44
C SER A 108 4.39 9.98 2.39
N GLU A 109 5.13 8.90 2.66
CA GLU A 109 6.60 8.90 2.65
C GLU A 109 7.17 9.20 1.25
N ALA A 110 6.49 8.73 0.19
CA ALA A 110 6.83 9.04 -1.18
C ALA A 110 6.69 10.55 -1.45
N ASN A 111 5.57 11.17 -1.03
CA ASN A 111 5.35 12.61 -1.16
C ASN A 111 6.35 13.44 -0.35
N GLU A 112 6.65 13.04 0.90
CA GLU A 112 7.69 13.70 1.70
C GLU A 112 9.05 13.68 1.00
N THR A 113 9.41 12.52 0.44
CA THR A 113 10.67 12.36 -0.29
C THR A 113 10.69 13.23 -1.54
N ALA A 114 9.60 13.25 -2.31
CA ALA A 114 9.46 14.11 -3.48
C ALA A 114 9.60 15.59 -3.13
N LEU A 115 8.94 16.05 -2.06
CA LEU A 115 9.05 17.43 -1.56
C LEU A 115 10.48 17.77 -1.13
N LYS A 116 11.15 16.88 -0.39
CA LYS A 116 12.54 17.07 0.04
C LYS A 116 13.50 17.17 -1.15
N LEU A 117 13.32 16.31 -2.15
CA LEU A 117 14.11 16.34 -3.39
C LEU A 117 13.87 17.62 -4.19
N ALA A 118 12.62 18.03 -4.37
CA ALA A 118 12.26 19.24 -5.10
C ALA A 118 12.83 20.50 -4.43
N ARG A 119 12.72 20.61 -3.10
CA ARG A 119 13.31 21.72 -2.32
C ARG A 119 14.83 21.73 -2.41
N LYS A 120 15.47 20.57 -2.27
CA LYS A 120 16.94 20.44 -2.38
C LYS A 120 17.44 20.83 -3.77
N TYR A 121 16.74 20.42 -4.82
CA TYR A 121 17.13 20.70 -6.20
C TYR A 121 16.91 22.17 -6.59
N THR A 122 15.77 22.75 -6.21
CA THR A 122 15.40 24.11 -6.62
C THR A 122 15.88 25.22 -5.69
N GLY A 123 16.19 24.89 -4.43
CA GLY A 123 16.46 25.86 -3.35
C GLY A 123 15.22 26.63 -2.87
N ARG A 124 14.02 26.30 -3.38
CA ARG A 124 12.77 27.00 -3.05
C ARG A 124 12.02 26.24 -1.97
N SER A 125 11.40 26.96 -1.02
CA SER A 125 10.62 26.37 0.08
C SER A 125 9.12 26.25 -0.23
N GLY A 126 8.61 27.16 -1.06
CA GLY A 126 7.20 27.24 -1.44
C GLY A 126 6.74 26.04 -2.27
N VAL A 127 5.55 25.53 -1.95
CA VAL A 127 4.89 24.42 -2.63
C VAL A 127 3.45 24.84 -2.87
N VAL A 128 2.92 24.57 -4.07
CA VAL A 128 1.51 24.81 -4.42
C VAL A 128 0.80 23.47 -4.41
N ALA A 129 -0.33 23.40 -3.72
CA ALA A 129 -1.24 22.26 -3.74
C ALA A 129 -2.63 22.74 -4.21
N LEU A 130 -3.44 21.80 -4.68
CA LEU A 130 -4.80 22.10 -5.11
C LEU A 130 -5.78 21.92 -3.95
N GLU A 131 -6.82 22.75 -3.93
CA GLU A 131 -7.95 22.56 -3.02
C GLU A 131 -8.58 21.18 -3.26
N GLN A 132 -8.97 20.49 -2.18
CA GLN A 132 -9.45 19.09 -2.18
C GLN A 132 -8.42 18.03 -2.63
N GLY A 133 -7.15 18.40 -2.80
CA GLY A 133 -6.07 17.43 -3.00
C GLY A 133 -5.78 16.59 -1.75
N TRP A 134 -5.50 15.30 -1.94
CA TRP A 134 -5.10 14.39 -0.87
C TRP A 134 -3.67 13.87 -1.11
N HIS A 135 -2.76 14.21 -0.20
CA HIS A 135 -1.33 13.86 -0.32
C HIS A 135 -0.79 13.04 0.86
N GLY A 136 -1.68 12.49 1.67
CA GLY A 136 -1.35 11.66 2.84
C GLY A 136 -1.62 12.35 4.18
N ARG A 137 -1.21 11.71 5.28
CA ARG A 137 -1.57 12.09 6.66
C ARG A 137 -0.40 12.52 7.55
N THR A 138 0.83 12.55 7.02
CA THR A 138 2.03 12.95 7.77
C THR A 138 2.17 14.47 7.87
N LEU A 139 2.98 14.95 8.84
CA LEU A 139 3.18 16.37 9.18
C LEU A 139 4.47 16.95 8.60
#